data_AF-A0A4S0JSD7-F1
#
_entry.id   AF-A0A4S0JSD7-F1
#
_cell.length_a   1.000
_cell.length_b   1.000
_cell.length_c   1.000
_cell.angle_alpha   90.00
_cell.angle_beta   90.00
_cell.angle_gamma   90.00
#
_symmetry.space_group_name_H-M   'P 1'
#
loop_
_entity.id
_entity.type
_entity.pdbx_description
1 polymer ?
#
loop_
_entity_poly.entity_id
_entity_poly.type
_entity_poly.pdbx_seq_one_letter_code
_entity_poly.pdbx_strand_id
1 'polypeptide(L)' 'TAVDAVRGTGIHVAAVSTAFPHGLAPLSTRLQEIEASVKDGADEIDVVIPRGLVFGAKWRELYNEIVSMRAACGDAHL' A
#
# COMPACT_ATOMS: atom_id res chain seq x y z
N THR A 1 11.02 13.49 -6.78
CA THR A 1 10.27 12.86 -5.66
C THR A 1 11.18 12.70 -4.45
N ALA A 2 10.70 12.16 -3.32
CA ALA A 2 11.60 11.81 -2.20
C ALA A 2 12.72 10.86 -2.64
N VAL A 3 12.39 9.93 -3.55
CA VAL A 3 13.34 9.00 -4.20
C VAL A 3 14.49 9.75 -4.88
N ASP A 4 14.21 10.81 -5.63
CA ASP A 4 15.26 11.61 -6.27
C ASP A 4 16.15 12.31 -5.25
N ALA A 5 15.59 12.78 -4.14
CA ALA A 5 16.33 13.49 -3.10
C ALA A 5 17.32 12.58 -2.36
N VAL A 6 17.04 11.28 -2.26
CA VAL A 6 17.89 10.29 -1.54
C VAL A 6 18.69 9.38 -2.49
N ARG A 7 18.68 9.66 -3.80
CA ARG A 7 19.35 8.83 -4.79
C ARG A 7 20.85 8.70 -4.50
N GLY A 8 21.33 7.46 -4.46
CA GLY A 8 22.74 7.13 -4.22
C GLY A 8 23.16 7.13 -2.74
N THR A 9 22.25 7.41 -1.81
CA THR A 9 22.55 7.41 -0.37
C THR A 9 22.36 6.04 0.31
N GLY A 10 21.61 5.14 -0.32
CA GLY A 10 21.19 3.87 0.29
C GLY A 10 20.01 3.99 1.26
N ILE A 11 19.41 5.18 1.40
CA ILE A 11 18.19 5.37 2.17
C ILE A 11 16.99 4.91 1.34
N HIS A 12 16.19 4.00 1.90
CA HIS A 12 14.94 3.52 1.29
C HIS A 12 13.78 4.48 1.53
N VAL A 13 12.84 4.53 0.58
CA VAL A 13 11.64 5.38 0.66
C VAL A 13 10.40 4.53 0.86
N ALA A 14 9.73 4.73 2.00
CA ALA A 14 8.40 4.19 2.24
C ALA A 14 7.31 5.20 1.83
N ALA A 15 6.19 4.69 1.30
CA ALA A 15 4.99 5.47 1.03
C ALA A 15 3.77 4.86 1.75
N VAL A 16 2.94 5.71 2.32
CA VAL A 16 1.62 5.29 2.82
C VAL A 16 0.60 5.38 1.69
N SER A 17 -0.13 4.30 1.43
CA SER A 17 -1.15 4.22 0.39
C SER A 17 -2.49 3.77 0.98
N THR A 18 -3.45 3.46 0.11
CA THR A 18 -4.75 2.85 0.47
C THR A 18 -5.67 3.76 1.27
N ALA A 19 -5.82 5.00 0.82
CA ALA A 19 -6.66 6.05 1.41
C ALA A 19 -6.28 6.38 2.87
N PHE A 20 -4.98 6.47 3.12
CA PHE A 20 -4.45 6.89 4.41
C PHE A 20 -5.02 8.27 4.84
N PRO A 21 -5.38 8.47 6.13
CA PRO A 21 -5.26 7.51 7.23
C PRO A 21 -6.48 6.58 7.41
N HIS A 22 -7.55 6.74 6.63
CA HIS A 22 -8.85 6.15 6.97
C HIS A 22 -9.14 4.78 6.30
N GLY A 23 -8.58 4.51 5.12
CA GLY A 23 -8.79 3.23 4.42
C GLY A 23 -10.18 3.05 3.79
N LEU A 24 -10.93 4.13 3.58
CA LEU A 24 -12.36 4.06 3.23
C LEU A 24 -12.66 4.10 1.72
N ALA A 25 -11.65 4.26 0.87
CA ALA A 25 -11.85 4.24 -0.58
C ALA A 25 -12.16 2.82 -1.09
N PRO A 26 -12.86 2.70 -2.24
CA PRO A 26 -13.05 1.41 -2.91
C PRO A 26 -11.72 0.68 -3.12
N LEU A 27 -11.73 -0.66 -3.08
CA LEU A 27 -10.52 -1.47 -3.23
C LEU A 27 -9.75 -1.12 -4.51
N SER A 28 -10.44 -0.90 -5.64
CA SER A 28 -9.80 -0.52 -6.90
C SER A 28 -9.00 0.79 -6.81
N THR A 29 -9.53 1.80 -6.12
CA THR A 29 -8.82 3.06 -5.87
C THR A 29 -7.60 2.82 -4.99
N ARG A 30 -7.74 2.03 -3.92
CA ARG A 30 -6.63 1.70 -3.02
C ARG A 30 -5.51 0.96 -3.74
N LEU A 31 -5.82 0.05 -4.67
CA LEU A 31 -4.82 -0.65 -5.48
C LEU A 31 -4.11 0.30 -6.46
N GLN A 32 -4.84 1.22 -7.11
CA GLN A 32 -4.24 2.22 -8.00
C GLN A 32 -3.29 3.18 -7.26
N GLU A 33 -3.59 3.51 -6.00
CA GLU A 33 -2.69 4.30 -5.17
C GLU A 33 -1.36 3.56 -4.89
N ILE A 34 -1.41 2.26 -4.61
CA ILE A 34 -0.21 1.42 -4.44
C ILE A 34 0.62 1.45 -5.74
N GLU A 35 -0.01 1.17 -6.88
CA GLU A 35 0.65 1.16 -8.19
C GLU A 35 1.30 2.51 -8.51
N ALA A 36 0.64 3.62 -8.16
CA ALA A 36 1.18 4.96 -8.33
C ALA A 36 2.40 5.21 -7.42
N SER A 37 2.34 4.81 -6.15
CA SER A 37 3.47 4.94 -5.22
C SER A 37 4.69 4.11 -5.65
N VAL A 38 4.48 2.88 -6.12
CA VAL A 38 5.55 2.04 -6.67
C VAL A 38 6.12 2.66 -7.95
N LYS A 39 5.27 3.17 -8.84
CA LYS A 39 5.70 3.87 -10.07
C LYS A 39 6.55 5.11 -9.77
N ASP A 40 6.27 5.80 -8.67
CA ASP A 40 7.04 6.96 -8.21
C ASP A 40 8.36 6.57 -7.50
N GLY A 41 8.61 5.25 -7.35
CA GLY A 41 9.87 4.67 -6.91
C GLY A 41 9.94 4.32 -5.43
N ALA A 42 8.80 4.18 -4.73
CA ALA A 42 8.80 3.71 -3.35
C ALA A 42 9.33 2.27 -3.24
N ASP A 43 10.20 2.04 -2.26
CA ASP A 43 10.75 0.72 -1.94
C ASP A 43 9.82 -0.09 -1.03
N GLU A 44 8.95 0.60 -0.28
CA GLU A 44 8.05 0.03 0.73
C GLU A 44 6.69 0.74 0.69
N ILE A 45 5.61 -0.02 0.87
CA ILE A 45 4.23 0.46 0.88
C ILE A 45 3.54 0.08 2.18
N ASP A 46 3.19 1.08 2.97
CA ASP A 46 2.38 0.92 4.18
C ASP A 46 0.88 1.02 3.83
N VAL A 47 0.13 -0.04 4.10
CA VAL A 47 -1.31 -0.11 3.81
C VAL A 47 -2.19 -0.02 5.05
N VAL A 48 -3.34 0.63 4.89
CA VAL A 48 -4.42 0.69 5.88
C VAL A 48 -5.40 -0.46 5.59
N ILE A 49 -5.49 -1.39 6.53
CA ILE A 49 -6.48 -2.46 6.46
C ILE A 49 -7.91 -1.93 6.68
N PRO A 50 -8.93 -2.51 6.02
CA PRO A 50 -10.32 -2.17 6.29
C PRO A 50 -10.73 -2.67 7.68
N ARG A 51 -10.62 -1.81 8.70
CA ARG A 51 -10.91 -2.15 10.10
C ARG A 51 -12.31 -2.73 10.32
N GLY A 52 -13.28 -2.39 9.46
CA GLY A 52 -14.61 -2.99 9.48
C GLY A 52 -14.60 -4.52 9.25
N LEU A 53 -13.68 -5.04 8.43
CA LEU A 53 -13.52 -6.49 8.24
C LEU A 53 -12.96 -7.15 9.51
N VAL A 54 -12.04 -6.47 10.21
CA VAL A 54 -11.50 -6.95 11.50
C VAL A 54 -12.61 -7.01 12.55
N PHE A 55 -13.36 -5.93 12.74
CA PHE A 55 -14.45 -5.88 13.72
C PHE A 55 -15.59 -6.86 13.39
N GLY A 56 -15.81 -7.15 12.09
CA GLY A 56 -16.77 -8.16 11.64
C GLY A 56 -16.23 -9.59 11.63
N ALA A 57 -15.00 -9.85 12.10
CA ALA A 57 -14.32 -11.15 12.03
C ALA A 57 -14.25 -11.76 10.61
N LYS A 58 -14.24 -10.92 9.57
CA LYS A 58 -14.21 -11.28 8.15
C LYS A 58 -12.78 -11.54 7.67
N TRP A 59 -12.08 -12.48 8.30
CA TRP A 59 -10.65 -12.73 8.07
C TRP A 59 -10.31 -13.17 6.65
N ARG A 60 -11.17 -13.97 6.01
CA ARG A 60 -10.94 -14.40 4.63
C ARG A 60 -11.04 -13.24 3.65
N GLU A 61 -12.02 -12.35 3.83
CA GLU A 61 -12.18 -11.15 3.00
C GLU A 61 -10.96 -10.23 3.17
N LEU A 62 -10.53 -9.98 4.42
CA LEU A 62 -9.35 -9.20 4.72
C LEU A 62 -8.08 -9.78 4.07
N TYR A 63 -7.88 -11.09 4.20
CA TYR A 63 -6.73 -11.78 3.59
C TYR A 63 -6.72 -11.59 2.06
N ASN A 64 -7.86 -11.75 1.40
CA ASN A 64 -7.96 -11.58 -0.05
C ASN A 64 -7.64 -10.13 -0.49
N GLU A 65 -8.05 -9.13 0.29
CA GLU A 65 -7.66 -7.73 0.02
C GLU A 65 -6.15 -7.54 0.18
N ILE A 66 -5.54 -8.07 1.25
CA ILE A 66 -4.09 -7.98 1.47
C ILE A 66 -3.31 -8.68 0.35
N VAL A 67 -3.76 -9.84 -0.12
CA VAL A 67 -3.15 -10.53 -1.27
C VAL A 67 -3.19 -9.65 -2.52
N SER A 68 -4.30 -8.94 -2.74
CA SER A 68 -4.44 -8.02 -3.87
C SER A 68 -3.51 -6.81 -3.73
N MET A 69 -3.40 -6.25 -2.52
CA MET A 69 -2.46 -5.16 -2.22
C MET A 69 -1.00 -5.60 -2.41
N ARG A 70 -0.63 -6.79 -1.93
CA ARG A 70 0.72 -7.36 -2.12
C ARG A 70 1.04 -7.56 -3.59
N ALA A 71 0.08 -8.02 -4.39
CA ALA A 71 0.27 -8.14 -5.83
C ALA A 71 0.52 -6.77 -6.48
N ALA A 72 -0.20 -5.73 -6.08
CA ALA A 72 -0.02 -4.37 -6.59
C ALA A 72 1.33 -3.74 -6.20
N CYS A 73 1.97 -4.18 -5.12
CA CYS A 73 3.29 -3.70 -4.70
C CYS A 73 4.43 -4.13 -5.64
N GLY A 74 4.23 -5.20 -6.42
CA GLY A 74 5.31 -5.78 -7.23
C GLY A 74 6.52 -6.16 -6.38
N ASP A 75 7.67 -5.57 -6.71
CA ASP A 75 8.94 -5.80 -6.02
C ASP A 75 9.08 -5.01 -4.71
N ALA A 76 8.22 -4.00 -4.47
CA ALA A 76 8.25 -3.23 -3.24
C ALA A 76 7.91 -4.09 -2.02
N HIS A 77 8.46 -3.71 -0.87
CA HIS A 77 8.05 -4.27 0.41
C HIS A 77 6.60 -3.87 0.72
N LEU A 78 5.87 -4.80 1.34
CA LEU A 78 4.55 -4.60 1.94
C LEU A 78 4.64 -5.12 3.36
#